data_AF-A0A7U3YCS2-F1
#
_entry.id   AF-A0A7U3YCS2-F1
#
_cell.length_a   1.000
_cell.length_b   1.000
_cell.length_c   1.000
_cell.angle_alpha   90.00
_cell.angle_beta   90.00
_cell.angle_gamma   90.00
#
_symmetry.space_group_name_H-M   'P 1'
#
loop_
_entity.id
_entity.type
_entity.pdbx_description
1 polymer ?
#
loop_
_entity_poly.entity_id
_entity_poly.type
_entity_poly.pdbx_seq_one_letter_code
_entity_poly.pdbx_strand_id
1 'polypeptide(L)'
;MVNTNKIVGQNVKKYIESKGIKHSWVMERTGIKKTAYYNFLKGEGNVEEYVAKINKLFRIKDPFFFYKSDMEFKEKTFERSRSDSFMNHVALSFHGTVDEELKKGMRLFSEFVELIDVLKSVTNSENPRG
;
A
#
# COMPACT_ATOMS: atom_id res chain seq x y z
N MET A 1 -16.28 27.98 0.66
CA MET A 1 -16.75 26.80 1.42
C MET A 1 -15.80 25.65 1.09
N VAL A 2 -15.11 25.12 2.09
CA VAL A 2 -14.18 24.00 1.86
C VAL A 2 -15.02 22.77 1.56
N ASN A 3 -14.83 22.17 0.38
CA ASN A 3 -15.57 20.96 0.02
C ASN A 3 -14.97 19.78 0.80
N THR A 4 -15.59 19.44 1.94
CA THR A 4 -15.17 18.36 2.85
C THR A 4 -14.87 17.06 2.11
N ASN A 5 -15.68 16.71 1.12
CA ASN A 5 -15.49 15.50 0.32
C ASN A 5 -14.20 15.51 -0.48
N LYS A 6 -13.81 16.68 -1.01
CA LYS A 6 -12.55 16.86 -1.73
C LYS A 6 -11.35 16.68 -0.81
N ILE A 7 -11.43 17.20 0.42
CA ILE A 7 -10.39 16.97 1.45
C ILE A 7 -10.27 15.49 1.76
N VAL A 8 -11.40 14.82 2.00
CA VAL A 8 -11.43 13.39 2.33
C VAL A 8 -10.79 12.55 1.21
N GLY A 9 -11.18 12.79 -0.05
CA GLY A 9 -10.59 12.08 -1.20
C GLY A 9 -9.07 12.29 -1.31
N GLN A 10 -8.60 13.52 -1.09
CA GLN A 10 -7.17 13.84 -1.07
C GLN A 10 -6.43 13.17 0.08
N ASN A 11 -7.01 13.15 1.29
CA ASN A 11 -6.40 12.50 2.45
C ASN A 11 -6.27 11.00 2.28
N VAL A 12 -7.31 10.35 1.70
CA VAL A 12 -7.25 8.92 1.37
C VAL A 12 -6.16 8.65 0.33
N LYS A 13 -6.06 9.49 -0.71
CA LYS A 13 -5.00 9.37 -1.72
C LYS A 13 -3.61 9.43 -1.06
N LYS A 14 -3.35 10.49 -0.30
CA LYS A 14 -2.07 10.69 0.41
C LYS A 14 -1.73 9.53 1.32
N TYR A 15 -2.71 9.00 2.07
CA TYR A 15 -2.50 7.86 2.96
C TYR A 15 -2.06 6.58 2.22
N ILE A 16 -2.69 6.30 1.07
CA ILE A 16 -2.36 5.13 0.23
C ILE A 16 -0.96 5.28 -0.35
N GLU A 17 -0.65 6.47 -0.87
CA GLU A 17 0.64 6.81 -1.47
C GLU A 17 1.77 6.84 -0.42
N SER A 18 1.53 7.37 0.77
CA SER A 18 2.53 7.37 1.87
C SER A 18 2.88 5.96 2.34
N LYS A 19 1.97 5.00 2.14
CA LYS A 19 2.22 3.57 2.39
C LYS A 19 2.85 2.85 1.20
N GLY A 20 3.03 3.54 0.07
CA GLY A 20 3.53 2.97 -1.19
C GLY A 20 2.67 1.80 -1.68
N ILE A 21 1.36 1.87 -1.47
CA ILE A 21 0.40 0.84 -1.88
C ILE A 21 -0.11 1.22 -3.27
N LYS A 22 -0.18 0.25 -4.18
CA LYS A 22 -0.75 0.47 -5.52
C LYS A 22 -2.25 0.69 -5.41
N HIS A 23 -2.77 1.72 -6.08
CA HIS A 23 -4.21 1.96 -6.19
C HIS A 23 -4.98 0.76 -6.75
N SER A 24 -4.39 0.00 -7.68
CA SER A 24 -4.99 -1.23 -8.21
C SER A 24 -5.29 -2.27 -7.13
N TRP A 25 -4.36 -2.46 -6.20
CA TRP A 25 -4.54 -3.38 -5.06
C TRP A 25 -5.67 -2.93 -4.13
N VAL A 26 -5.77 -1.62 -3.89
CA VAL A 26 -6.87 -1.06 -3.08
C VAL A 26 -8.22 -1.30 -3.76
N MET A 27 -8.32 -1.07 -5.07
CA MET A 27 -9.55 -1.32 -5.84
C MET A 27 -9.96 -2.80 -5.80
N GLU A 28 -9.00 -3.72 -5.97
CA GLU A 28 -9.25 -5.16 -5.90
C GLU A 28 -9.78 -5.59 -4.53
N ARG A 29 -9.13 -5.13 -3.44
CA ARG A 29 -9.51 -5.53 -2.08
C ARG A 29 -10.80 -4.87 -1.57
N THR A 30 -11.15 -3.70 -2.08
CA THR A 30 -12.40 -3.00 -1.71
C THR A 30 -13.57 -3.32 -2.64
N GLY A 31 -13.32 -3.92 -3.79
CA GLY A 31 -14.32 -4.12 -4.85
C GLY A 31 -14.82 -2.82 -5.49
N ILE A 32 -14.12 -1.69 -5.28
CA ILE A 32 -14.52 -0.41 -5.87
C ILE A 32 -14.10 -0.39 -7.34
N LYS A 33 -15.08 -0.14 -8.22
CA LYS A 33 -14.82 0.00 -9.66
C LYS A 33 -13.85 1.15 -9.94
N LYS A 34 -12.99 0.99 -10.94
CA LYS A 34 -11.95 1.97 -11.30
C LYS A 34 -12.47 3.40 -11.43
N THR A 35 -13.56 3.59 -12.15
CA THR A 35 -14.17 4.92 -12.36
C THR A 35 -14.66 5.52 -11.05
N ALA A 36 -15.40 4.74 -10.25
CA ALA A 36 -15.88 5.15 -8.94
C ALA A 36 -14.74 5.48 -7.97
N TYR A 37 -13.65 4.71 -8.01
CA TYR A 37 -12.47 4.92 -7.18
C TYR A 37 -11.79 6.26 -7.47
N TYR A 38 -11.54 6.58 -8.73
CA TYR A 38 -10.89 7.86 -9.07
C TYR A 38 -11.81 9.07 -8.89
N ASN A 39 -13.12 8.91 -9.06
CA ASN A 39 -14.09 9.96 -8.72
C ASN A 39 -14.12 10.19 -7.21
N PHE A 40 -14.12 9.12 -6.42
CA PHE A 40 -14.00 9.19 -4.96
C PHE A 40 -12.75 9.94 -4.50
N LEU A 41 -11.58 9.66 -5.08
CA LEU A 41 -10.35 10.38 -4.74
C LEU A 41 -10.40 11.88 -5.10
N LYS A 42 -11.29 12.29 -6.01
CA LYS A 42 -11.56 13.71 -6.32
C LYS A 42 -12.60 14.35 -5.40
N GLY A 43 -13.23 13.57 -4.52
CA GLY A 43 -14.33 13.99 -3.65
C GLY A 43 -15.71 13.89 -4.31
N GLU A 44 -15.85 13.10 -5.37
CA GLU A 44 -17.10 12.89 -6.12
C GLU A 44 -17.73 11.53 -5.81
N GLY A 45 -19.04 11.41 -6.01
CA GLY A 45 -19.77 10.17 -5.78
C GLY A 45 -20.02 9.87 -4.28
N ASN A 46 -20.17 8.59 -3.94
CA ASN A 46 -20.50 8.15 -2.58
C ASN A 46 -19.27 8.07 -1.67
N VAL A 47 -18.77 9.25 -1.27
CA VAL A 47 -17.53 9.38 -0.48
C VAL A 47 -17.62 8.63 0.86
N GLU A 48 -18.75 8.70 1.55
CA GLU A 48 -18.95 8.06 2.85
C GLU A 48 -18.84 6.53 2.77
N GLU A 49 -19.51 5.91 1.78
CA GLU A 49 -19.43 4.47 1.55
C GLU A 49 -18.00 4.02 1.25
N TYR A 50 -17.28 4.77 0.41
CA TYR A 50 -15.93 4.41 0.04
C TYR A 50 -14.93 4.65 1.18
N VAL A 51 -15.10 5.67 2.00
CA VAL A 51 -14.34 5.83 3.24
C VAL A 51 -14.56 4.64 4.17
N ALA A 52 -15.79 4.17 4.36
CA ALA A 52 -16.06 3.02 5.21
C ALA A 52 -15.33 1.74 4.70
N LYS A 53 -15.32 1.52 3.38
CA LYS A 53 -14.57 0.41 2.75
C LYS A 53 -13.06 0.55 2.97
N ILE A 54 -12.51 1.75 2.84
CA ILE A 54 -11.08 2.03 3.08
C ILE A 54 -10.73 1.85 4.55
N ASN A 55 -11.54 2.36 5.48
CA ASN A 55 -11.35 2.18 6.92
C ASN A 55 -11.36 0.70 7.29
N LYS A 56 -12.29 -0.08 6.74
CA LYS A 56 -12.35 -1.54 6.92
C LYS A 56 -11.10 -2.23 6.39
N LEU A 57 -10.65 -1.89 5.17
CA LEU A 57 -9.45 -2.47 4.56
C LEU A 57 -8.20 -2.24 5.42
N PHE A 58 -8.03 -1.02 5.94
CA PHE A 58 -6.86 -0.64 6.72
C PHE A 58 -7.03 -0.80 8.24
N ARG A 59 -8.14 -1.39 8.69
CA ARG A 59 -8.49 -1.57 10.11
C ARG A 59 -8.44 -0.25 10.91
N ILE A 60 -8.84 0.85 10.29
CA ILE A 60 -8.94 2.18 10.92
C ILE A 60 -10.22 2.21 11.75
N LYS A 61 -10.08 2.41 13.07
CA LYS A 61 -11.21 2.41 14.01
C LYS A 61 -12.01 3.71 14.00
N ASP A 62 -11.35 4.84 13.75
CA ASP A 62 -11.98 6.17 13.71
C ASP A 62 -12.69 6.39 12.36
N PRO A 63 -14.03 6.47 12.31
CA PRO A 63 -14.77 6.71 11.06
C PRO A 63 -14.41 8.06 10.43
N PHE A 64 -14.04 9.04 11.26
CA PHE A 64 -13.71 10.40 10.84
C PHE A 64 -12.21 10.59 10.60
N PHE A 65 -11.42 9.51 10.60
CA PHE A 65 -9.98 9.57 10.42
C PHE A 65 -9.59 10.44 9.22
N PHE A 66 -10.26 10.25 8.08
CA PHE A 66 -9.95 10.96 6.83
C PHE A 66 -10.53 12.38 6.71
N TYR A 67 -11.34 12.82 7.68
CA TYR A 67 -12.05 14.11 7.65
C TYR A 67 -11.25 15.24 8.31
N LYS A 68 -10.12 14.93 8.94
CA LYS A 68 -9.24 15.91 9.57
C LYS A 68 -8.57 16.76 8.50
N SER A 69 -8.63 18.09 8.65
CA SER A 69 -8.09 19.07 7.70
C SER A 69 -6.57 18.98 7.53
N ASP A 70 -5.87 18.62 8.61
CA ASP A 70 -4.42 18.79 8.72
C ASP A 70 -3.70 17.45 8.87
N MET A 71 -4.06 16.47 8.03
CA MET A 71 -3.32 15.21 7.96
C MET A 71 -2.02 15.38 7.18
N GLU A 72 -0.92 15.45 7.91
CA GLU A 72 0.42 15.31 7.35
C GLU A 72 0.78 13.82 7.26
N PHE A 73 0.77 13.31 6.04
CA PHE A 73 1.41 12.05 5.73
C PHE A 73 2.79 12.38 5.17
N LYS A 74 3.85 11.98 5.86
CA LYS A 74 5.19 12.01 5.27
C LYS A 74 5.14 11.06 4.08
N GLU A 75 5.12 11.62 2.86
CA GLU A 75 5.47 10.84 1.68
C GLU A 75 6.83 10.25 1.97
N LYS A 76 6.88 8.93 2.19
CA LYS A 76 8.16 8.26 2.20
C LYS A 76 8.63 8.28 0.75
N THR A 77 9.55 9.20 0.44
CA THR A 77 10.44 9.15 -0.71
C THR A 77 11.18 7.82 -0.60
N PHE A 78 10.61 6.81 -1.22
CA PHE A 78 11.05 5.44 -1.04
C PHE A 78 11.97 5.10 -2.20
N GLU A 79 13.28 5.26 -1.99
CA GLU A 79 14.19 4.18 -2.35
C GLU A 79 13.82 2.99 -1.45
N ARG A 80 12.72 2.27 -1.76
CA ARG A 80 12.42 1.00 -1.06
C ARG A 80 13.47 0.01 -1.51
N SER A 81 14.22 -0.53 -0.56
CA SER A 81 14.79 -1.84 -0.78
C SER A 81 13.68 -2.82 -1.17
N ARG A 82 13.98 -3.78 -2.05
CA ARG A 82 13.01 -4.79 -2.48
C ARG A 82 12.42 -5.53 -1.27
N SER A 83 13.23 -5.77 -0.24
CA SER A 83 12.83 -6.33 1.04
C SER A 83 11.76 -5.52 1.78
N ASP A 84 11.91 -4.19 1.87
CA ASP A 84 10.90 -3.35 2.55
C ASP A 84 9.54 -3.38 1.83
N SER A 85 9.55 -3.45 0.50
CA SER A 85 8.33 -3.58 -0.30
C SER A 85 7.65 -4.94 -0.06
N PHE A 86 8.45 -6.02 -0.01
CA PHE A 86 7.97 -7.37 0.28
C PHE A 86 7.35 -7.46 1.69
N MET A 87 8.03 -6.95 2.71
CA MET A 87 7.55 -6.99 4.09
C MET A 87 6.27 -6.18 4.29
N ASN A 88 6.14 -5.02 3.63
CA ASN A 88 4.90 -4.27 3.62
C ASN A 88 3.76 -5.05 2.95
N HIS A 89 4.04 -5.73 1.83
CA HIS A 89 3.03 -6.54 1.16
C HIS A 89 2.54 -7.69 2.04
N VAL A 90 3.45 -8.40 2.71
CA VAL A 90 3.11 -9.46 3.67
C VAL A 90 2.20 -8.91 4.78
N ALA A 91 2.57 -7.80 5.40
CA ALA A 91 1.81 -7.21 6.49
C ALA A 91 0.40 -6.76 6.07
N LEU A 92 0.23 -6.32 4.82
CA LEU A 92 -1.06 -5.89 4.27
C LEU A 92 -1.93 -7.07 3.79
N SER A 93 -1.31 -8.15 3.34
CA SER A 93 -2.00 -9.32 2.78
C SER A 93 -2.38 -10.36 3.84
N PHE A 94 -1.67 -10.38 4.97
CA PHE A 94 -1.92 -11.35 6.04
C PHE A 94 -3.10 -10.92 6.92
N HIS A 95 -4.13 -11.76 7.00
CA HIS A 95 -5.35 -11.45 7.77
C HIS A 95 -5.25 -11.83 9.26
N GLY A 96 -4.18 -12.50 9.71
CA GLY A 96 -3.92 -12.82 11.12
C GLY A 96 -3.08 -11.76 11.86
N THR A 97 -2.66 -12.07 13.08
CA THR A 97 -1.65 -11.28 13.82
C THR A 97 -0.28 -11.52 13.21
N VAL A 98 0.36 -10.46 12.73
CA VAL A 98 1.76 -10.51 12.27
C VAL A 98 2.64 -10.54 13.52
N ASP A 99 2.95 -11.74 14.02
CA ASP A 99 3.88 -11.93 15.13
C ASP A 99 5.35 -11.81 14.68
N GLU A 100 6.26 -11.78 15.64
CA GLU A 100 7.70 -11.62 15.37
C GLU A 100 8.33 -12.83 14.68
N GLU A 101 7.72 -14.02 14.81
CA GLU A 101 8.22 -15.23 14.16
C GLU A 101 7.93 -15.19 12.66
N LEU A 102 6.70 -14.83 12.28
CA LEU A 102 6.32 -14.63 10.89
C LEU A 102 7.15 -13.51 10.25
N LYS A 103 7.39 -12.39 10.95
CA LYS A 103 8.24 -11.31 10.42
C LYS A 103 9.66 -11.79 10.15
N LYS A 104 10.27 -12.53 11.09
CA LYS A 104 11.61 -13.07 10.93
C LYS A 104 11.67 -14.05 9.76
N GLY A 105 10.70 -14.97 9.66
CA GLY A 105 10.63 -15.94 8.56
C GLY A 105 10.50 -15.26 7.19
N MET A 106 9.66 -14.23 7.08
CA MET A 106 9.46 -13.49 5.83
C MET A 106 10.68 -12.63 5.46
N ARG A 107 11.39 -12.07 6.45
CA ARG A 107 12.64 -11.35 6.20
C ARG A 107 13.74 -12.29 5.67
N LEU A 108 13.92 -13.46 6.30
CA LEU A 108 14.85 -14.49 5.84
C LEU A 108 14.51 -14.97 4.42
N PHE A 109 13.22 -15.14 4.12
CA PHE A 109 12.78 -15.50 2.77
C PHE A 109 13.16 -14.43 1.74
N SER A 110 12.98 -13.15 2.07
CA SER A 110 13.38 -12.05 1.19
C SER A 110 14.89 -12.05 0.93
N GLU A 111 15.71 -12.23 1.96
CA GLU A 111 17.17 -12.30 1.86
C GLU A 111 17.61 -13.50 1.00
N PHE A 112 16.92 -14.64 1.12
CA PHE A 112 17.21 -15.82 0.30
C PHE A 112 16.90 -15.60 -1.19
N VAL A 113 15.79 -14.93 -1.51
CA VAL A 113 15.45 -14.58 -2.91
C VAL A 113 16.48 -13.61 -3.50
N GLU A 114 16.93 -12.62 -2.72
CA GLU A 114 17.99 -11.69 -3.14
C GLU A 114 19.31 -12.41 -3.43
N LEU A 115 19.69 -13.39 -2.60
CA LEU A 115 20.86 -14.23 -2.86
C LEU A 115 20.73 -15.03 -4.17
N ILE A 116 19.56 -15.62 -4.44
CA ILE A 116 19.32 -16.33 -5.71
C ILE A 116 19.50 -15.39 -6.91
N ASP A 117 19.01 -14.16 -6.82
CA ASP A 117 19.12 -13.18 -7.91
C ASP A 117 20.59 -12.75 -8.12
N VAL A 118 21.37 -12.59 -7.05
CA VAL A 118 22.83 -12.37 -7.14
C VAL A 118 23.52 -13.56 -7.79
N LEU A 119 23.24 -14.79 -7.36
CA LEU A 119 23.84 -16.00 -7.94
C LEU A 119 23.51 -16.12 -9.44
N LYS A 120 22.25 -15.91 -9.84
CA LYS A 120 21.85 -15.88 -11.25
C LYS A 120 22.60 -14.81 -12.03
N SER A 121 22.79 -13.62 -11.46
CA SER A 121 23.53 -12.54 -12.13
C SER A 121 25.00 -12.93 -12.38
N VAL A 122 25.63 -13.62 -11.42
CA VAL A 122 27.01 -14.11 -11.55
C VAL A 122 27.09 -15.22 -12.59
N THR A 123 26.21 -16.22 -12.54
CA THR A 123 26.18 -17.32 -13.52
C THR A 123 25.88 -16.84 -14.94
N ASN A 124 25.05 -15.81 -15.11
CA ASN A 124 24.77 -15.21 -16.41
C ASN A 124 25.87 -14.26 -16.89
N SER A 125 26.70 -13.72 -15.99
CA SER A 125 27.87 -12.89 -16.34
C SER A 125 29.08 -13.72 -16.81
N GLU A 126 29.15 -15.00 -16.43
CA GLU A 126 30.19 -15.94 -16.86
C GLU A 126 29.93 -16.60 -18.22
N ASN A 127 28.82 -16.26 -18.90
CA ASN A 127 28.59 -16.69 -20.27
C ASN A 127 28.58 -15.50 -21.27
N PRO A 128 29.73 -14.85 -21.53
CA PRO A 128 29.86 -13.95 -22.66
C PRO A 128 30.13 -14.78 -23.93
N ARG A 129 29.18 -15.61 -24.37
CA ARG A 129 29.31 -16.33 -25.65
C ARG A 129 27.95 -16.53 -26.33
N GLY A 130 27.80 -15.88 -27.49
CA GLY A 130 26.83 -16.22 -28.53
C GLY A 130 25.99 -15.05 -28.98
#